data_AF-A0AAD5AMS6-F1
#
_entry.id   AF-A0AAD5AMS6-F1
#
_cell.length_a   1.000
_cell.length_b   1.000
_cell.length_c   1.000
_cell.angle_alpha   90.00
_cell.angle_beta   90.00
_cell.angle_gamma   90.00
#
_symmetry.space_group_name_H-M   'P 1'
#
loop_
_entity.id
_entity.type
_entity.pdbx_description
1 polymer ?
#
loop_
_entity_poly.entity_id
_entity_poly.type
_entity_poly.pdbx_seq_one_letter_code
_entity_poly.pdbx_strand_id
1 'polypeptide(L)'
;LLSSISPEELSEFLNRPNTVVNGSELCTLLDNYSRTNQYLEMEPVLSSVLASQTLECVWPRALSASTQADVEQWFNVILVHYLPYLRSQLISSTQLSGASCLSYRKLVSILGDNFNFSAADFSPADVYSSIKVYLSSGDASPRCYNSSDPFLNSTAWFADNIGFFITFITLSDLQLFLSGSMSSVFLENSENLQLFNNPGISASVLEYYTTQLYIQNPDFSPLGLPAELLCQSPASMFVFLGDADIQTILTSINIFC
;
A
#
# COMPACT_ATOMS: atom_id res chain seq x y z
N LEU A 1 -1.88 -7.87 39.34
CA LEU A 1 -0.41 -7.90 39.37
C LEU A 1 0.18 -7.28 38.11
N LEU A 2 -0.21 -7.71 36.90
CA LEU A 2 0.20 -7.01 35.66
C LEU A 2 -0.29 -5.55 35.57
N SER A 3 -1.50 -5.27 36.09
CA SER A 3 -2.09 -3.93 36.09
C SER A 3 -1.38 -2.89 36.96
N SER A 4 -0.50 -3.31 37.88
CA SER A 4 0.27 -2.41 38.76
C SER A 4 1.67 -2.09 38.24
N ILE A 5 2.13 -2.76 37.17
CA ILE A 5 3.46 -2.56 36.58
C ILE A 5 3.42 -1.33 35.66
N SER A 6 4.35 -0.39 35.82
CA SER A 6 4.51 0.74 34.90
C SER A 6 5.16 0.32 33.57
N PRO A 7 4.96 1.07 32.46
CA PRO A 7 5.68 0.85 31.21
C PRO A 7 7.20 0.78 31.40
N GLU A 8 7.75 1.67 32.23
CA GLU A 8 9.18 1.72 32.57
C GLU A 8 9.62 0.44 33.29
N GLU A 9 8.84 -0.02 34.29
CA GLU A 9 9.13 -1.27 35.02
C GLU A 9 9.05 -2.50 34.09
N LEU A 10 8.11 -2.51 33.13
CA LEU A 10 8.03 -3.55 32.11
C LEU A 10 9.24 -3.51 31.17
N SER A 11 9.65 -2.31 30.74
CA SER A 11 10.85 -2.09 29.92
C SER A 11 12.11 -2.59 30.61
N GLU A 12 12.30 -2.24 31.89
CA GLU A 12 13.39 -2.75 32.71
C GLU A 12 13.36 -4.27 32.86
N PHE A 13 12.18 -4.86 33.03
CA PHE A 13 12.03 -6.31 33.13
C PHE A 13 12.44 -7.00 31.83
N LEU A 14 11.93 -6.54 30.69
CA LEU A 14 12.22 -7.10 29.37
C LEU A 14 13.68 -6.92 28.95
N ASN A 15 14.36 -5.89 29.45
CA ASN A 15 15.78 -5.64 29.19
C ASN A 15 16.71 -6.58 29.98
N ARG A 16 16.21 -7.33 30.97
CA ARG A 16 17.05 -8.26 31.73
C ARG A 16 17.43 -9.48 30.87
N PRO A 17 18.66 -10.01 31.03
CA PRO A 17 19.10 -11.19 30.31
C PRO A 17 18.17 -12.39 30.57
N ASN A 18 17.83 -13.14 29.53
CA ASN A 18 16.98 -14.33 29.59
C ASN A 18 15.53 -14.09 30.07
N THR A 19 15.01 -12.85 30.05
CA THR A 19 13.61 -12.59 30.39
C THR A 19 12.64 -13.06 29.31
N VAL A 20 12.93 -12.77 28.04
CA VAL A 20 12.13 -13.23 26.91
C VAL A 20 12.89 -14.36 26.22
N VAL A 21 12.53 -15.59 26.54
CA VAL A 21 13.10 -16.78 25.91
C VAL A 21 12.21 -17.28 24.77
N ASN A 22 10.91 -16.97 24.83
CA ASN A 22 9.90 -17.48 23.91
C ASN A 22 8.95 -16.36 23.45
N GLY A 23 8.75 -16.24 22.13
CA GLY A 23 7.84 -15.26 21.53
C GLY A 23 6.38 -15.42 21.98
N SER A 24 5.91 -16.64 22.26
CA SER A 24 4.53 -16.86 22.72
C SER A 24 4.28 -16.29 24.12
N GLU A 25 5.29 -16.34 24.99
CA GLU A 25 5.21 -15.78 26.34
C GLU A 25 5.19 -14.25 26.27
N LEU A 26 5.99 -13.66 25.39
CA LEU A 26 5.94 -12.22 25.12
C LEU A 26 4.57 -11.78 24.61
N CYS A 27 3.98 -12.50 23.65
CA CYS A 27 2.66 -12.14 23.14
C CYS A 27 1.60 -12.26 24.23
N THR A 28 1.63 -13.35 25.01
CA THR A 28 0.72 -13.52 26.17
C THR A 28 0.88 -12.38 27.18
N LEU A 29 2.11 -11.94 27.46
CA LEU A 29 2.39 -10.83 28.36
C LEU A 29 1.81 -9.52 27.81
N LEU A 30 2.12 -9.16 26.56
CA LEU A 30 1.63 -7.94 25.92
C LEU A 30 0.11 -7.96 25.71
N ASP A 31 -0.47 -9.15 25.56
CA ASP A 31 -1.91 -9.32 25.43
C ASP A 31 -2.65 -9.04 26.74
N ASN A 32 -2.09 -9.51 27.85
CA ASN A 32 -2.67 -9.36 29.18
C ASN A 32 -2.25 -8.06 29.89
N TYR A 33 -1.27 -7.33 29.37
CA TYR A 33 -0.82 -6.07 29.94
C TYR A 33 -1.69 -4.90 29.47
N SER A 34 -2.43 -4.29 30.40
CA SER A 34 -3.42 -3.25 30.10
C SER A 34 -2.81 -1.94 29.59
N ARG A 35 -1.49 -1.74 29.74
CA ARG A 35 -0.78 -0.53 29.30
C ARG A 35 0.17 -0.80 28.13
N THR A 36 -0.04 -1.88 27.37
CA THR A 36 0.80 -2.23 26.20
C THR A 36 0.94 -1.08 25.21
N ASN A 37 -0.15 -0.37 24.88
CA ASN A 37 -0.07 0.76 23.95
C ASN A 37 0.82 1.89 24.50
N GLN A 38 0.74 2.18 25.81
CA GLN A 38 1.60 3.18 26.45
C GLN A 38 3.07 2.73 26.48
N TYR A 39 3.32 1.45 26.71
CA TYR A 39 4.66 0.87 26.63
C TYR A 39 5.27 1.05 25.24
N LEU A 40 4.55 0.68 24.18
CA LEU A 40 5.03 0.81 22.80
C LEU A 40 5.24 2.28 22.38
N GLU A 41 4.42 3.19 22.90
CA GLU A 41 4.52 4.62 22.59
C GLU A 41 5.66 5.32 23.34
N MET A 42 5.86 5.00 24.62
CA MET A 42 6.71 5.80 25.52
C MET A 42 8.10 5.20 25.75
N GLU A 43 8.23 3.86 25.72
CA GLU A 43 9.46 3.20 26.12
C GLU A 43 10.43 3.05 24.94
N PRO A 44 11.76 3.14 25.20
CA PRO A 44 12.75 2.96 24.15
C PRO A 44 12.74 1.53 23.62
N VAL A 45 12.99 1.40 22.31
CA VAL A 45 13.22 0.09 21.69
C VAL A 45 14.51 -0.52 22.25
N LEU A 46 14.39 -1.68 22.90
CA LEU A 46 15.49 -2.31 23.63
C LEU A 46 16.50 -3.03 22.71
N SER A 47 16.03 -3.90 21.82
CA SER A 47 16.86 -4.62 20.85
C SER A 47 16.08 -4.94 19.58
N SER A 48 16.77 -5.14 18.45
CA SER A 48 16.12 -5.48 17.18
C SER A 48 15.34 -6.80 17.23
N VAL A 49 15.85 -7.79 17.97
CA VAL A 49 15.18 -9.08 18.15
C VAL A 49 13.88 -8.91 18.93
N LEU A 50 13.94 -8.21 20.07
CA LEU A 50 12.75 -7.97 20.88
C LEU A 50 11.76 -7.06 20.15
N ALA A 51 12.23 -6.03 19.45
CA ALA A 51 11.37 -5.14 18.67
C ALA A 51 10.57 -5.90 17.62
N SER A 52 11.21 -6.79 16.87
CA SER A 52 10.52 -7.63 15.89
C SER A 52 9.51 -8.57 16.55
N GLN A 53 9.86 -9.21 17.66
CA GLN A 53 8.93 -10.10 18.37
C GLN A 53 7.75 -9.34 18.98
N THR A 54 8.00 -8.17 19.56
CA THR A 54 6.97 -7.26 20.06
C THR A 54 6.03 -6.86 18.94
N LEU A 55 6.58 -6.47 17.78
CA LEU A 55 5.79 -6.13 16.60
C LEU A 55 4.93 -7.32 16.16
N GLU A 56 5.51 -8.52 16.04
CA GLU A 56 4.79 -9.75 15.70
C GLU A 56 3.57 -10.01 16.59
N CYS A 57 3.70 -9.76 17.90
CA CYS A 57 2.60 -9.96 18.84
C CYS A 57 1.44 -8.97 18.67
N VAL A 58 1.73 -7.70 18.36
CA VAL A 58 0.71 -6.65 18.30
C VAL A 58 0.23 -6.34 16.89
N TRP A 59 0.93 -6.84 15.86
CA TRP A 59 0.62 -6.60 14.45
C TRP A 59 -0.82 -6.90 14.06
N PRO A 60 -1.46 -8.02 14.48
CA PRO A 60 -2.85 -8.29 14.14
C PRO A 60 -3.84 -7.22 14.64
N ARG A 61 -3.51 -6.51 15.73
CA ARG A 61 -4.33 -5.42 16.27
C ARG A 61 -4.22 -4.17 15.40
N ALA A 62 -3.01 -3.84 14.96
CA ALA A 62 -2.78 -2.73 14.04
C ALA A 62 -3.42 -2.99 12.67
N LEU A 63 -3.29 -4.20 12.13
CA LEU A 63 -3.90 -4.56 10.85
C LEU A 63 -5.44 -4.60 10.90
N SER A 64 -6.04 -4.97 12.04
CA SER A 64 -7.50 -5.03 12.16
C SER A 64 -8.18 -3.69 12.48
N ALA A 65 -7.40 -2.65 12.84
CA ALA A 65 -7.92 -1.29 13.07
C ALA A 65 -8.71 -0.80 11.86
N SER A 66 -9.96 -0.39 12.06
CA SER A 66 -10.92 -0.15 10.95
C SER A 66 -11.45 1.29 10.89
N THR A 67 -10.99 2.16 11.79
CA THR A 67 -11.33 3.59 11.77
C THR A 67 -10.08 4.41 11.47
N GLN A 68 -10.25 5.59 10.86
CA GLN A 68 -9.11 6.49 10.59
C GLN A 68 -8.32 6.79 11.86
N ALA A 69 -9.01 7.09 12.97
CA ALA A 69 -8.37 7.44 14.24
C ALA A 69 -7.52 6.29 14.79
N ASP A 70 -8.04 5.05 14.77
CA ASP A 70 -7.30 3.89 15.26
C ASP A 70 -6.10 3.58 14.36
N VAL A 71 -6.25 3.71 13.04
CA VAL A 71 -5.16 3.50 12.09
C VAL A 71 -4.04 4.52 12.30
N GLU A 72 -4.36 5.81 12.41
CA GLU A 72 -3.33 6.82 12.67
C GLU A 72 -2.67 6.59 14.04
N GLN A 73 -3.44 6.21 15.06
CA GLN A 73 -2.89 5.90 16.38
C GLN A 73 -1.92 4.71 16.32
N TRP A 74 -2.28 3.62 15.65
CA TRP A 74 -1.41 2.46 15.55
C TRP A 74 -0.13 2.74 14.77
N PHE A 75 -0.24 3.36 13.60
CA PHE A 75 0.87 3.45 12.66
C PHE A 75 1.76 4.69 12.85
N ASN A 76 1.23 5.81 13.34
CA ASN A 76 2.02 7.04 13.52
C ASN A 76 2.44 7.29 14.98
N VAL A 77 1.81 6.62 15.94
CA VAL A 77 2.08 6.85 17.37
C VAL A 77 2.61 5.58 18.02
N ILE A 78 1.81 4.51 18.06
CA ILE A 78 2.15 3.31 18.85
C ILE A 78 3.31 2.53 18.22
N LEU A 79 3.31 2.32 16.90
CA LEU A 79 4.30 1.46 16.24
C LEU A 79 5.39 2.21 15.49
N VAL A 80 5.41 3.54 15.52
CA VAL A 80 6.34 4.34 14.70
C VAL A 80 7.81 3.93 14.88
N HIS A 81 8.21 3.61 16.11
CA HIS A 81 9.57 3.15 16.42
C HIS A 81 9.81 1.65 16.17
N TYR A 82 8.74 0.87 15.98
CA TYR A 82 8.79 -0.57 15.72
C TYR A 82 8.72 -0.92 14.23
N LEU A 83 8.12 -0.07 13.39
CA LEU A 83 8.00 -0.28 11.95
C LEU A 83 9.32 -0.58 11.22
N PRO A 84 10.49 0.00 11.60
CA PRO A 84 11.77 -0.37 11.00
C PRO A 84 12.19 -1.84 11.21
N TYR A 85 11.54 -2.55 12.13
CA TYR A 85 11.80 -3.96 12.44
C TYR A 85 10.76 -4.91 11.83
N LEU A 86 9.96 -4.43 10.87
CA LEU A 86 9.10 -5.30 10.06
C LEU A 86 9.90 -6.42 9.42
N ARG A 87 9.30 -7.60 9.40
CA ARG A 87 9.84 -8.80 8.73
C ARG A 87 8.91 -9.26 7.61
N SER A 88 9.47 -9.98 6.65
CA SER A 88 8.79 -10.62 5.52
C SER A 88 7.49 -11.33 5.92
N GLN A 89 7.50 -12.05 7.04
CA GLN A 89 6.32 -12.74 7.56
C GLN A 89 5.16 -11.80 7.92
N LEU A 90 5.43 -10.58 8.39
CA LEU A 90 4.42 -9.58 8.81
C LEU A 90 3.79 -8.85 7.63
N ILE A 91 4.49 -8.80 6.49
CA ILE A 91 3.96 -8.23 5.26
C ILE A 91 3.42 -9.31 4.31
N SER A 92 3.40 -10.58 4.73
CA SER A 92 2.91 -11.69 3.91
C SER A 92 1.41 -11.60 3.63
N SER A 93 0.98 -12.15 2.50
CA SER A 93 -0.44 -12.19 2.11
C SER A 93 -1.35 -12.85 3.17
N THR A 94 -0.84 -13.84 3.91
CA THR A 94 -1.57 -14.47 5.02
C THR A 94 -1.84 -13.48 6.15
N GLN A 95 -0.85 -12.69 6.55
CA GLN A 95 -1.05 -11.66 7.57
C GLN A 95 -1.96 -10.54 7.07
N LEU A 96 -1.76 -10.09 5.83
CA LEU A 96 -2.59 -9.03 5.25
C LEU A 96 -4.03 -9.46 5.04
N SER A 97 -4.34 -10.76 4.88
CA SER A 97 -5.71 -11.22 4.61
C SER A 97 -6.76 -10.70 5.60
N GLY A 98 -6.38 -10.58 6.88
CA GLY A 98 -7.22 -10.05 7.97
C GLY A 98 -7.16 -8.53 8.16
N ALA A 99 -6.38 -7.81 7.34
CA ALA A 99 -6.24 -6.37 7.46
C ALA A 99 -7.50 -5.64 6.96
N SER A 100 -7.91 -4.61 7.70
CA SER A 100 -8.88 -3.63 7.22
C SER A 100 -8.30 -2.88 6.02
N CYS A 101 -9.17 -2.31 5.18
CA CYS A 101 -8.71 -1.53 4.05
C CYS A 101 -7.93 -0.27 4.45
N LEU A 102 -8.28 0.35 5.57
CA LEU A 102 -7.59 1.55 6.05
C LEU A 102 -6.18 1.20 6.57
N SER A 103 -6.06 0.14 7.38
CA SER A 103 -4.75 -0.33 7.86
C SER A 103 -3.86 -0.81 6.72
N TYR A 104 -4.45 -1.53 5.75
CA TYR A 104 -3.73 -1.97 4.56
C TYR A 104 -3.17 -0.78 3.76
N ARG A 105 -4.02 0.19 3.39
CA ARG A 105 -3.58 1.38 2.64
C ARG A 105 -2.52 2.17 3.41
N LYS A 106 -2.67 2.29 4.73
CA LYS A 106 -1.67 2.93 5.59
C LYS A 106 -0.33 2.21 5.56
N LEU A 107 -0.33 0.87 5.65
CA LEU A 107 0.89 0.07 5.53
C LEU A 107 1.55 0.24 4.16
N VAL A 108 0.78 0.16 3.07
CA VAL A 108 1.30 0.37 1.71
C VAL A 108 1.93 1.76 1.57
N SER A 109 1.27 2.79 2.10
CA SER A 109 1.80 4.16 2.11
C SER A 109 3.12 4.26 2.87
N ILE A 110 3.22 3.68 4.08
CA ILE A 110 4.45 3.67 4.88
C ILE A 110 5.59 2.95 4.17
N LEU A 111 5.32 1.78 3.59
CA LEU A 111 6.33 1.01 2.86
C LEU A 111 6.75 1.70 1.55
N GLY A 112 5.86 2.48 0.95
CA GLY A 112 6.13 3.27 -0.26
C GLY A 112 6.82 4.61 -0.01
N ASP A 113 6.77 5.13 1.23
CA ASP A 113 7.35 6.42 1.60
C ASP A 113 8.69 6.25 2.33
N ASN A 114 9.78 6.17 1.57
CA ASN A 114 11.16 6.16 2.06
C ASN A 114 11.48 5.03 3.07
N PHE A 115 10.76 3.90 3.02
CA PHE A 115 11.08 2.74 3.84
C PHE A 115 12.47 2.17 3.49
N ASN A 116 13.27 1.88 4.52
CA ASN A 116 14.62 1.36 4.31
C ASN A 116 14.61 -0.16 4.06
N PHE A 117 14.37 -0.55 2.82
CA PHE A 117 14.41 -1.96 2.41
C PHE A 117 15.80 -2.61 2.54
N SER A 118 16.89 -1.85 2.62
CA SER A 118 18.24 -2.43 2.77
C SER A 118 18.49 -3.06 4.14
N ALA A 119 17.69 -2.69 5.14
CA ALA A 119 17.74 -3.23 6.50
C ALA A 119 16.68 -4.31 6.75
N ALA A 120 15.78 -4.54 5.79
CA ALA A 120 14.69 -5.51 5.88
C ALA A 120 15.09 -6.88 5.28
N ASP A 121 14.38 -7.93 5.67
CA ASP A 121 14.49 -9.28 5.09
C ASP A 121 13.53 -9.50 3.91
N PHE A 122 12.96 -8.42 3.36
CA PHE A 122 12.05 -8.41 2.21
C PHE A 122 12.34 -7.24 1.28
N SER A 123 11.94 -7.38 0.03
CA SER A 123 12.11 -6.39 -1.03
C SER A 123 10.79 -5.70 -1.38
N PRO A 124 10.83 -4.58 -2.14
CA PRO A 124 9.61 -4.00 -2.71
C PRO A 124 8.78 -4.98 -3.56
N ALA A 125 9.43 -5.93 -4.23
CA ALA A 125 8.76 -6.97 -5.01
C ALA A 125 7.96 -7.93 -4.11
N ASP A 126 8.48 -8.26 -2.93
CA ASP A 126 7.77 -9.09 -1.95
C ASP A 126 6.53 -8.38 -1.41
N VAL A 127 6.63 -7.06 -1.19
CA VAL A 127 5.47 -6.22 -0.82
C VAL A 127 4.43 -6.24 -1.94
N TYR A 128 4.84 -6.04 -3.19
CA TYR A 128 3.93 -6.11 -4.33
C TYR A 128 3.25 -7.48 -4.45
N SER A 129 3.99 -8.57 -4.24
CA SER A 129 3.44 -9.93 -4.25
C SER A 129 2.29 -10.08 -3.24
N SER A 130 2.46 -9.54 -2.04
CA SER A 130 1.41 -9.52 -1.01
C SER A 130 0.25 -8.59 -1.36
N ILE A 131 0.52 -7.40 -1.91
CA ILE A 131 -0.48 -6.44 -2.40
C ILE A 131 -1.40 -7.13 -3.42
N LYS A 132 -0.81 -7.79 -4.42
CA LYS A 132 -1.56 -8.51 -5.47
C LYS A 132 -2.52 -9.52 -4.86
N VAL A 133 -2.03 -10.39 -3.96
CA VAL A 133 -2.88 -11.42 -3.34
C VAL A 133 -3.98 -10.79 -2.49
N TYR A 134 -3.66 -9.76 -1.72
CA TYR A 134 -4.65 -9.05 -0.89
C TYR A 134 -5.77 -8.46 -1.75
N LEU A 135 -5.44 -7.70 -2.80
CA LEU A 135 -6.41 -7.04 -3.67
C LEU A 135 -7.22 -8.00 -4.54
N SER A 136 -6.66 -9.18 -4.86
CA SER A 136 -7.32 -10.19 -5.71
C SER A 136 -8.26 -11.14 -4.96
N SER A 137 -8.38 -11.02 -3.64
CA SER A 137 -9.14 -11.95 -2.79
C SER A 137 -10.63 -11.61 -2.60
N GLY A 138 -11.17 -10.64 -3.34
CA GLY A 138 -12.55 -10.16 -3.22
C GLY A 138 -13.52 -10.75 -4.26
N ASP A 139 -14.81 -10.74 -3.92
CA ASP A 139 -15.90 -11.22 -4.78
C ASP A 139 -16.30 -10.15 -5.81
N ALA A 140 -15.72 -10.21 -7.01
CA ALA A 140 -16.04 -9.45 -8.22
C ALA A 140 -15.96 -7.90 -8.15
N SER A 141 -15.87 -7.29 -6.97
CA SER A 141 -15.65 -5.86 -6.75
C SER A 141 -14.19 -5.60 -6.35
N PRO A 142 -13.59 -4.48 -6.79
CA PRO A 142 -12.26 -4.09 -6.35
C PRO A 142 -12.20 -4.02 -4.83
N ARG A 143 -11.28 -4.78 -4.21
CA ARG A 143 -11.10 -4.72 -2.75
C ARG A 143 -10.71 -3.29 -2.36
N CYS A 144 -11.16 -2.85 -1.19
CA CYS A 144 -10.90 -1.50 -0.68
C CYS A 144 -11.44 -0.37 -1.55
N TYR A 145 -12.55 -0.61 -2.24
CA TYR A 145 -13.36 0.44 -2.85
C TYR A 145 -14.82 0.26 -2.48
N ASN A 146 -15.46 1.35 -2.06
CA ASN A 146 -16.88 1.42 -1.83
C ASN A 146 -17.35 2.86 -2.05
N SER A 147 -18.11 3.09 -3.12
CA SER A 147 -18.61 4.43 -3.49
C SER A 147 -19.48 5.09 -2.42
N SER A 148 -20.05 4.31 -1.51
CA SER A 148 -20.90 4.78 -0.40
C SER A 148 -20.13 5.01 0.90
N ASP A 149 -18.85 4.63 0.95
CA ASP A 149 -18.00 4.78 2.13
C ASP A 149 -17.12 6.05 1.99
N PRO A 150 -17.22 7.03 2.90
CA PRO A 150 -16.50 8.30 2.78
C PRO A 150 -14.97 8.17 2.84
N PHE A 151 -14.43 7.04 3.31
CA PHE A 151 -12.99 6.78 3.38
C PHE A 151 -12.50 5.83 2.29
N LEU A 152 -13.41 5.17 1.56
CA LEU A 152 -13.09 4.17 0.52
C LEU A 152 -13.75 4.47 -0.84
N ASN A 153 -14.32 5.66 -1.04
CA ASN A 153 -14.96 6.08 -2.29
C ASN A 153 -14.02 6.77 -3.29
N SER A 154 -12.72 6.89 -2.97
CA SER A 154 -11.72 7.48 -3.86
C SER A 154 -11.61 6.68 -5.17
N THR A 155 -11.64 7.39 -6.30
CA THR A 155 -11.38 6.80 -7.62
C THR A 155 -9.88 6.67 -7.92
N ALA A 156 -9.00 7.23 -7.06
CA ALA A 156 -7.55 7.07 -7.12
C ALA A 156 -7.09 5.67 -6.63
N TRP A 157 -7.82 4.63 -7.02
CA TRP A 157 -7.67 3.29 -6.44
C TRP A 157 -6.27 2.68 -6.63
N PHE A 158 -5.63 2.87 -7.78
CA PHE A 158 -4.26 2.39 -7.99
C PHE A 158 -3.26 3.16 -7.11
N ALA A 159 -3.43 4.49 -6.97
CA ALA A 159 -2.62 5.32 -6.09
C ALA A 159 -2.76 4.89 -4.62
N ASP A 160 -3.99 4.72 -4.16
CA ASP A 160 -4.29 4.37 -2.77
C ASP A 160 -3.82 2.97 -2.37
N ASN A 161 -3.91 1.99 -3.27
CA ASN A 161 -3.72 0.57 -2.94
C ASN A 161 -2.40 -0.02 -3.45
N ILE A 162 -1.79 0.57 -4.48
CA ILE A 162 -0.53 0.07 -5.07
C ILE A 162 0.57 1.10 -4.97
N GLY A 163 0.29 2.36 -5.32
CA GLY A 163 1.19 3.50 -5.14
C GLY A 163 2.61 3.24 -5.68
N PHE A 164 3.61 3.41 -4.82
CA PHE A 164 5.04 3.20 -5.12
C PHE A 164 5.34 1.85 -5.81
N PHE A 165 4.57 0.81 -5.50
CA PHE A 165 4.80 -0.55 -5.99
C PHE A 165 4.25 -0.79 -7.41
N ILE A 166 3.71 0.23 -8.07
CA ILE A 166 3.05 0.09 -9.38
C ILE A 166 3.98 -0.48 -10.46
N THR A 167 5.29 -0.25 -10.37
CA THR A 167 6.27 -0.74 -11.35
C THR A 167 6.37 -2.27 -11.41
N PHE A 168 5.89 -2.98 -10.40
CA PHE A 168 5.85 -4.44 -10.37
C PHE A 168 4.59 -5.03 -11.02
N ILE A 169 3.64 -4.20 -11.47
CA ILE A 169 2.40 -4.67 -12.07
C ILE A 169 2.64 -5.44 -13.37
N THR A 170 1.95 -6.57 -13.52
CA THR A 170 1.92 -7.32 -14.78
C THR A 170 0.63 -7.09 -15.53
N LEU A 171 0.61 -7.43 -16.83
CA LEU A 171 -0.61 -7.38 -17.64
C LEU A 171 -1.73 -8.23 -17.02
N SER A 172 -1.41 -9.42 -16.52
CA SER A 172 -2.39 -10.30 -15.87
C SER A 172 -2.96 -9.69 -14.59
N ASP A 173 -2.13 -8.96 -13.83
CA ASP A 173 -2.60 -8.28 -12.62
C ASP A 173 -3.53 -7.13 -12.97
N LEU A 174 -3.17 -6.30 -13.96
CA LEU A 174 -4.00 -5.20 -14.42
C LEU A 174 -5.35 -5.70 -14.98
N GLN A 175 -5.34 -6.76 -15.80
CA GLN A 175 -6.56 -7.40 -16.30
C GLN A 175 -7.46 -7.89 -15.17
N LEU A 176 -6.86 -8.47 -14.13
CA LEU A 176 -7.60 -8.94 -12.96
C LEU A 176 -8.22 -7.75 -12.19
N PHE A 177 -7.46 -6.69 -11.93
CA PHE A 177 -7.94 -5.50 -11.22
C PHE A 177 -9.04 -4.75 -12.00
N LEU A 178 -9.00 -4.81 -13.34
CA LEU A 178 -10.00 -4.15 -14.19
C LEU A 178 -11.19 -5.05 -14.58
N SER A 179 -11.25 -6.30 -14.12
CA SER A 179 -12.28 -7.28 -14.54
C SER A 179 -13.71 -7.02 -14.05
N GLY A 180 -13.92 -6.03 -13.15
CA GLY A 180 -15.23 -5.69 -12.56
C GLY A 180 -15.90 -4.45 -13.17
N SER A 181 -17.19 -4.26 -12.89
CA SER A 181 -18.00 -3.15 -13.43
C SER A 181 -17.63 -1.74 -12.94
N MET A 182 -16.85 -1.65 -11.86
CA MET A 182 -16.39 -0.39 -11.26
C MET A 182 -14.97 0.00 -11.70
N SER A 183 -14.35 -0.74 -12.62
CA SER A 183 -12.96 -0.49 -13.04
C SER A 183 -12.79 0.77 -13.90
N SER A 184 -13.85 1.19 -14.61
CA SER A 184 -13.81 2.35 -15.51
C SER A 184 -13.57 3.67 -14.79
N VAL A 185 -14.10 3.84 -13.57
CA VAL A 185 -13.92 5.09 -12.81
C VAL A 185 -12.48 5.29 -12.32
N PHE A 186 -11.66 4.25 -12.30
CA PHE A 186 -10.26 4.35 -11.89
C PHE A 186 -9.35 4.85 -13.02
N LEU A 187 -9.71 4.57 -14.28
CA LEU A 187 -8.82 4.84 -15.42
C LEU A 187 -8.67 6.34 -15.71
N GLU A 188 -9.70 7.13 -15.43
CA GLU A 188 -9.69 8.58 -15.69
C GLU A 188 -9.09 9.39 -14.53
N ASN A 189 -8.90 8.78 -13.36
CA ASN A 189 -8.40 9.50 -12.20
C ASN A 189 -6.96 9.97 -12.45
N SER A 190 -6.70 11.26 -12.24
CA SER A 190 -5.40 11.87 -12.55
C SER A 190 -4.23 11.30 -11.74
N GLU A 191 -4.45 10.89 -10.49
CA GLU A 191 -3.41 10.28 -9.66
C GLU A 191 -3.05 8.88 -10.18
N ASN A 192 -4.06 8.11 -10.59
CA ASN A 192 -3.81 6.82 -11.22
C ASN A 192 -3.06 6.99 -12.54
N LEU A 193 -3.48 7.93 -13.40
CA LEU A 193 -2.77 8.24 -14.64
C LEU A 193 -1.29 8.55 -14.36
N GLN A 194 -1.00 9.42 -13.40
CA GLN A 194 0.38 9.80 -13.08
C GLN A 194 1.24 8.62 -12.57
N LEU A 195 0.65 7.63 -11.89
CA LEU A 195 1.40 6.42 -11.53
C LEU A 195 1.93 5.66 -12.74
N PHE A 196 1.19 5.66 -13.85
CA PHE A 196 1.60 5.01 -15.09
C PHE A 196 2.61 5.83 -15.91
N ASN A 197 2.95 7.04 -15.47
CA ASN A 197 4.06 7.84 -16.03
C ASN A 197 5.43 7.33 -15.54
N ASN A 198 5.68 6.04 -15.68
CA ASN A 198 6.90 5.41 -15.19
C ASN A 198 7.50 4.43 -16.22
N PRO A 199 8.75 4.63 -16.67
CA PRO A 199 9.39 3.79 -17.69
C PRO A 199 9.69 2.36 -17.19
N GLY A 200 9.57 2.10 -15.89
CA GLY A 200 9.69 0.75 -15.32
C GLY A 200 8.48 -0.15 -15.59
N ILE A 201 7.36 0.39 -16.08
CA ILE A 201 6.14 -0.38 -16.38
C ILE A 201 6.23 -0.95 -17.81
N SER A 202 5.80 -2.19 -18.01
CA SER A 202 5.89 -2.81 -19.34
C SER A 202 4.96 -2.15 -20.36
N ALA A 203 5.41 -2.05 -21.61
CA ALA A 203 4.60 -1.51 -22.72
C ALA A 203 3.24 -2.19 -22.84
N SER A 204 3.16 -3.51 -22.61
CA SER A 204 1.89 -4.25 -22.65
C SER A 204 0.89 -3.84 -21.55
N VAL A 205 1.37 -3.42 -20.38
CA VAL A 205 0.52 -2.87 -19.31
C VAL A 205 0.02 -1.50 -19.71
N LEU A 206 0.93 -0.62 -20.19
CA LEU A 206 0.60 0.74 -20.62
C LEU A 206 -0.39 0.75 -21.80
N GLU A 207 -0.17 -0.11 -22.80
CA GLU A 207 -1.06 -0.31 -23.95
C GLU A 207 -2.43 -0.80 -23.49
N TYR A 208 -2.49 -1.80 -22.61
CA TYR A 208 -3.76 -2.30 -22.10
C TYR A 208 -4.50 -1.24 -21.30
N TYR A 209 -3.83 -0.51 -20.40
CA TYR A 209 -4.43 0.58 -19.63
C TYR A 209 -5.02 1.65 -20.54
N THR A 210 -4.23 2.14 -21.51
CA THR A 210 -4.64 3.20 -22.44
C THR A 210 -5.78 2.74 -23.34
N THR A 211 -5.73 1.49 -23.80
CA THR A 211 -6.81 0.88 -24.60
C THR A 211 -8.09 0.80 -23.79
N GLN A 212 -8.04 0.34 -22.54
CA GLN A 212 -9.23 0.28 -21.69
C GLN A 212 -9.79 1.68 -21.40
N LEU A 213 -8.93 2.69 -21.15
CA LEU A 213 -9.35 4.07 -20.94
C LEU A 213 -10.18 4.59 -22.12
N TYR A 214 -9.69 4.43 -23.36
CA TYR A 214 -10.41 4.88 -24.55
C TYR A 214 -11.61 4.02 -24.95
N ILE A 215 -11.65 2.74 -24.56
CA ILE A 215 -12.86 1.93 -24.69
C ILE A 215 -13.96 2.48 -23.79
N GLN A 216 -13.62 2.90 -22.57
CA GLN A 216 -14.58 3.42 -21.59
C GLN A 216 -14.99 4.87 -21.88
N ASN A 217 -14.02 5.70 -22.26
CA ASN A 217 -14.23 7.11 -22.58
C ASN A 217 -13.52 7.46 -23.90
N PRO A 218 -14.19 7.27 -25.05
CA PRO A 218 -13.63 7.58 -26.37
C PRO A 218 -13.26 9.06 -26.56
N ASP A 219 -13.86 9.95 -25.76
CA ASP A 219 -13.65 11.40 -25.83
C ASP A 219 -12.58 11.90 -24.84
N PHE A 220 -11.88 10.99 -24.14
CA PHE A 220 -10.82 11.36 -23.21
C PHE A 220 -9.71 12.15 -23.92
N SER A 221 -9.43 13.37 -23.45
CA SER A 221 -8.44 14.23 -24.11
C SER A 221 -7.02 13.63 -23.98
N PRO A 222 -6.30 13.40 -25.08
CA PRO A 222 -4.91 12.92 -25.03
C PRO A 222 -3.95 13.88 -24.29
N LEU A 223 -4.33 15.16 -24.12
CA LEU A 223 -3.57 16.12 -23.30
C LEU A 223 -3.58 15.77 -21.81
N GLY A 224 -4.56 14.98 -21.36
CA GLY A 224 -4.63 14.47 -20.00
C GLY A 224 -3.71 13.27 -19.76
N LEU A 225 -3.11 12.71 -20.80
CA LEU A 225 -2.24 11.54 -20.67
C LEU A 225 -0.81 11.94 -20.30
N PRO A 226 -0.19 11.23 -19.34
CA PRO A 226 1.24 11.29 -19.16
C PRO A 226 1.98 10.68 -20.35
N ALA A 227 3.27 10.99 -20.47
CA ALA A 227 4.08 10.63 -21.62
C ALA A 227 4.08 9.12 -21.93
N GLU A 228 4.30 8.27 -20.91
CA GLU A 228 4.34 6.82 -21.10
C GLU A 228 3.03 6.24 -21.66
N LEU A 229 1.87 6.75 -21.24
CA LEU A 229 0.56 6.35 -21.77
C LEU A 229 0.29 6.97 -23.14
N LEU A 230 0.75 8.20 -23.37
CA LEU A 230 0.64 8.89 -24.65
C LEU A 230 1.35 8.09 -25.76
N CYS A 231 2.52 7.51 -25.47
CA CYS A 231 3.27 6.67 -26.41
C CYS A 231 2.52 5.39 -26.82
N GLN A 232 1.58 4.92 -25.99
CA GLN A 232 0.78 3.72 -26.26
C GLN A 232 -0.65 4.04 -26.74
N SER A 233 -0.93 5.31 -27.04
CA SER A 233 -2.28 5.74 -27.43
C SER A 233 -2.63 5.32 -28.87
N PRO A 234 -3.83 4.76 -29.12
CA PRO A 234 -4.21 4.29 -30.45
C PRO A 234 -4.42 5.47 -31.40
N ALA A 235 -3.71 5.54 -32.54
CA ALA A 235 -3.64 6.68 -33.48
C ALA A 235 -4.95 7.45 -33.80
N SER A 236 -6.12 6.82 -33.68
CA SER A 236 -7.44 7.43 -33.85
C SER A 236 -7.73 8.60 -32.90
N MET A 237 -7.25 8.58 -31.67
CA MET A 237 -7.41 9.70 -30.72
C MET A 237 -6.67 11.02 -31.10
N PHE A 238 -5.73 11.02 -32.05
CA PHE A 238 -5.02 12.24 -32.49
C PHE A 238 -5.71 12.92 -33.68
N VAL A 239 -6.73 12.29 -34.27
CA VAL A 239 -7.34 12.72 -35.55
C VAL A 239 -8.15 14.02 -35.41
N PHE A 240 -8.73 14.27 -34.23
CA PHE A 240 -9.66 15.38 -34.01
C PHE A 240 -9.09 16.52 -33.16
N LEU A 241 -7.77 16.59 -33.01
CA LEU A 241 -7.12 17.61 -32.20
C LEU A 241 -6.96 18.94 -32.97
N GLY A 242 -7.07 20.05 -32.25
CA GLY A 242 -6.73 21.36 -32.79
C GLY A 242 -5.22 21.55 -32.96
N ASP A 243 -4.80 22.49 -33.82
CA ASP A 243 -3.40 22.72 -34.15
C ASP A 243 -2.49 22.94 -32.92
N ALA A 244 -2.98 23.66 -31.91
CA ALA A 244 -2.23 23.93 -30.68
C ALA A 244 -2.01 22.67 -29.82
N ASP A 245 -3.01 21.81 -29.74
CA ASP A 245 -2.97 20.57 -28.95
C ASP A 245 -2.04 19.56 -29.61
N ILE A 246 -2.08 19.48 -30.95
CA ILE A 246 -1.17 18.65 -31.75
C ILE A 246 0.29 19.01 -31.46
N GLN A 247 0.65 20.31 -31.45
CA GLN A 247 2.04 20.72 -31.18
C GLN A 247 2.51 20.33 -29.78
N THR A 248 1.63 20.44 -28.79
CA THR A 248 1.91 20.05 -27.40
C THR A 248 2.18 18.54 -27.30
N ILE A 249 1.30 17.73 -27.92
CA ILE A 249 1.41 16.28 -27.94
C ILE A 249 2.65 15.83 -28.71
N LEU A 250 2.92 16.40 -29.89
CA LEU A 250 4.11 16.08 -30.67
C LEU A 250 5.40 16.39 -29.91
N THR A 251 5.42 17.47 -29.14
CA THR A 251 6.58 17.80 -28.28
C THR A 251 6.81 16.72 -27.24
N SER A 252 5.74 16.23 -26.58
CA SER A 252 5.83 15.14 -25.62
C SER A 252 6.29 13.83 -26.28
N ILE A 253 5.64 13.43 -27.38
CA ILE A 253 5.96 12.18 -28.10
C ILE A 253 7.42 12.15 -28.55
N ASN A 254 7.94 13.25 -29.10
CA ASN A 254 9.33 13.32 -29.57
C ASN A 254 10.37 13.21 -28.44
N ILE A 255 9.99 13.50 -27.19
CA ILE A 255 10.87 13.40 -26.03
C ILE A 255 10.83 11.99 -25.44
N PHE A 256 9.69 11.31 -25.48
CA PHE A 256 9.43 10.14 -24.65
C PHE A 256 9.18 8.80 -25.39
N CYS A 257 8.89 8.77 -26.71
CA CYS A 257 8.40 7.56 -27.40
C CYS A 257 9.39 6.80 -28.34
#